data_AF-A0A150RJA9-F1
#
_entry.id   AF-A0A150RJA9-F1
#
_cell.length_a   1.000
_cell.length_b   1.000
_cell.length_c   1.000
_cell.angle_alpha   90.00
_cell.angle_beta   90.00
_cell.angle_gamma   90.00
#
_symmetry.space_group_name_H-M   'P 1'
#
loop_
_entity.id
_entity.type
_entity.pdbx_description
1 polymer ?
#
loop_
_entity_poly.entity_id
_entity_poly.type
_entity_poly.pdbx_seq_one_letter_code
_entity_poly.pdbx_strand_id
1 'polypeptide(L)'
;MMVVLTEWERDATLLRGKKSHGSLRFLFLDEANRLSHDNLGVLFDLCQTLDLQLLIAAPEVARAEGNTTYRLVRRTTPDGREEVLVSGRRTRAEA
;
A
#
# COMPACT_ATOMS: atom_id res chain seq x y z
N MET A 1 6.56 -6.98 12.75
CA MET A 1 7.13 -8.30 12.43
C MET A 1 6.87 -8.57 10.96
N MET A 2 7.91 -8.65 10.12
CA MET A 2 7.81 -8.87 8.69
C MET A 2 8.09 -10.34 8.40
N VAL A 3 7.10 -11.08 7.89
CA VAL A 3 7.25 -12.49 7.49
C VAL A 3 7.15 -12.52 5.97
N VAL A 4 8.26 -12.83 5.30
CA VAL A 4 8.30 -13.05 3.85
C VAL A 4 8.43 -14.56 3.65
N LEU A 5 7.36 -15.21 3.20
CA LEU A 5 7.39 -16.62 2.82
C LEU A 5 7.87 -16.73 1.37
N THR A 6 9.19 -16.75 1.19
CA THR A 6 9.86 -16.84 -0.12
C THR A 6 9.38 -18.01 -0.99
N GLU A 7 8.95 -19.11 -0.39
CA GLU A 7 8.46 -20.29 -1.13
C GLU A 7 7.08 -20.05 -1.77
N TRP A 8 6.20 -19.26 -1.15
CA TRP A 8 4.89 -18.95 -1.72
C TRP A 8 4.96 -18.00 -2.93
N GLU A 9 6.03 -17.22 -3.04
CA GLU A 9 6.23 -16.31 -4.17
C GLU A 9 6.58 -17.06 -5.47
N ARG A 10 7.42 -18.11 -5.38
CA ARG A 10 7.78 -18.96 -6.52
C ARG A 10 6.57 -19.70 -7.07
N ASP A 11 5.78 -20.33 -6.20
CA ASP A 11 4.62 -21.13 -6.62
C ASP A 11 3.51 -20.27 -7.23
N ALA A 12 3.24 -19.10 -6.66
CA ALA A 12 2.23 -18.19 -7.20
C ALA A 12 2.66 -17.52 -8.52
N THR A 13 3.96 -17.37 -8.76
CA THR A 13 4.50 -16.93 -10.06
C THR A 13 4.26 -18.00 -11.14
N LEU A 14 4.38 -19.28 -10.80
CA LEU A 14 4.11 -20.40 -11.70
C LEU A 14 2.61 -20.55 -12.02
N LEU A 15 1.74 -20.23 -11.07
CA LEU A 15 0.28 -20.34 -11.22
C LEU A 15 -0.37 -19.10 -11.89
N ARG A 16 0.31 -17.95 -11.96
CA ARG A 16 -0.17 -16.75 -12.65
C ARG A 16 0.23 -16.75 -14.14
N GLY A 17 -0.65 -17.26 -15.00
CA GLY A 17 -0.46 -17.28 -16.48
C GLY A 17 -0.36 -15.91 -17.17
N LYS A 18 -0.59 -14.80 -16.46
CA LYS A 18 -0.23 -13.44 -16.86
C LYS A 18 0.38 -12.76 -15.66
N LYS A 19 1.47 -12.01 -15.86
CA LYS A 19 2.10 -11.11 -14.86
C LYS A 19 1.09 -10.09 -14.34
N SER A 20 0.20 -10.54 -13.48
CA SER A 20 -0.86 -9.74 -12.89
C SER A 20 -0.22 -8.99 -11.73
N HIS A 21 0.08 -7.72 -11.99
CA HIS A 21 0.29 -6.62 -11.03
C HIS A 21 1.06 -6.95 -9.73
N GLY A 22 2.39 -6.73 -9.77
CA GLY A 22 3.25 -6.56 -8.58
C GLY A 22 3.74 -7.85 -7.89
N SER A 23 4.81 -7.70 -7.10
CA SER A 23 5.35 -8.73 -6.20
C SER A 23 4.34 -9.18 -5.15
N LEU A 24 4.43 -10.42 -4.68
CA LEU A 24 3.57 -10.92 -3.59
C LEU A 24 4.12 -10.57 -2.19
N ARG A 25 5.24 -9.86 -2.15
CA ARG A 25 5.89 -9.45 -0.92
C ARG A 25 5.32 -8.10 -0.49
N PHE A 26 4.60 -8.11 0.62
CA PHE A 26 4.00 -6.90 1.19
C PHE A 26 4.80 -6.40 2.39
N LEU A 27 5.06 -5.10 2.40
CA LEU A 27 5.50 -4.36 3.57
C LEU A 27 4.32 -3.55 4.11
N PHE A 28 4.06 -3.68 5.40
CA PHE A 28 3.02 -2.94 6.09
C PHE A 28 3.66 -1.93 7.03
N LEU A 29 3.22 -0.67 6.93
CA LEU A 29 3.66 0.40 7.82
C LEU A 29 2.45 1.16 8.35
N ASP A 30 2.19 0.98 9.64
CA ASP A 30 1.21 1.78 10.36
C ASP A 30 1.89 3.00 11.01
N GLU A 31 1.11 4.05 11.28
CA GLU A 31 1.58 5.31 11.88
C GLU A 31 2.77 5.96 11.13
N ALA A 32 2.74 5.96 9.80
CA ALA A 32 3.82 6.51 8.97
C ALA A 32 4.17 7.97 9.25
N ASN A 33 3.23 8.74 9.81
CA ASN A 33 3.46 10.10 10.32
C ASN A 33 4.61 10.19 11.35
N ARG A 34 5.04 9.07 11.94
CA ARG A 34 6.22 9.02 12.83
C ARG A 34 7.55 9.13 12.08
N LEU A 35 7.55 8.89 10.77
CA LEU A 35 8.72 9.02 9.92
C LEU A 35 8.79 10.42 9.32
N SER A 36 10.01 10.93 9.17
CA SER A 36 10.24 12.13 8.35
C SER A 36 9.99 11.83 6.87
N HIS A 37 9.77 12.89 6.09
CA HIS A 37 9.58 12.78 4.64
C HIS A 37 10.78 12.10 3.95
N ASP A 38 12.00 12.43 4.37
CA ASP A 38 13.23 11.83 3.83
C ASP A 38 13.28 10.32 4.07
N ASN A 39 12.91 9.87 5.27
CA ASN A 39 12.87 8.45 5.62
C ASN A 39 11.78 7.70 4.84
N LEU A 40 10.65 8.35 4.54
CA LEU A 40 9.62 7.79 3.67
C LEU A 40 10.12 7.64 2.22
N GLY A 41 10.88 8.61 1.70
CA GLY A 41 11.53 8.52 0.40
C GLY A 41 12.43 7.29 0.29
N VAL A 42 13.32 7.11 1.27
CA VAL A 42 14.21 5.94 1.34
C VAL A 42 13.42 4.63 1.41
N LEU A 43 12.28 4.60 2.09
CA LEU A 43 11.41 3.42 2.16
C LEU A 43 10.79 3.07 0.79
N PHE A 44 10.36 4.08 0.02
CA PHE A 44 9.88 3.85 -1.34
C PHE A 44 10.98 3.30 -2.24
N ASP A 45 12.20 3.85 -2.16
CA ASP A 45 13.35 3.38 -2.93
C ASP A 45 13.71 1.93 -2.57
N LEU A 46 13.66 1.59 -1.28
CA LEU A 46 13.85 0.22 -0.79
C LEU A 46 12.79 -0.73 -1.37
N CYS A 47 11.51 -0.33 -1.36
CA CYS A 47 10.42 -1.14 -1.90
C CYS A 47 10.56 -1.33 -3.41
N GLN A 48 11.01 -0.32 -4.16
CA GLN A 48 11.29 -0.46 -5.59
C GLN A 48 12.49 -1.38 -5.84
N THR A 49 13.58 -1.20 -5.11
CA THR A 49 14.82 -1.99 -5.25
C THR A 49 14.60 -3.47 -4.94
N LEU A 50 13.81 -3.74 -3.90
CA LEU A 50 13.51 -5.09 -3.47
C LEU A 50 12.25 -5.67 -4.14
N ASP A 51 11.56 -4.93 -4.99
CA ASP A 51 10.27 -5.32 -5.58
C ASP A 51 9.27 -5.77 -4.49
N LEU A 52 8.89 -4.83 -3.63
CA LEU A 52 7.91 -5.00 -2.55
C LEU A 52 6.69 -4.11 -2.82
N GLN A 53 5.51 -4.63 -2.50
CA GLN A 53 4.29 -3.81 -2.40
C GLN A 53 4.21 -3.18 -1.01
N LEU A 54 4.07 -1.87 -0.92
CA LEU A 54 3.93 -1.14 0.34
C LEU A 54 2.46 -0.78 0.60
N LEU A 55 1.93 -1.20 1.75
CA LEU A 55 0.66 -0.72 2.30
C LEU A 55 0.94 0.14 3.54
N ILE A 56 0.54 1.41 3.47
CA ILE A 56 0.94 2.43 4.44
C ILE A 56 -0.23 3.31 4.87
N ALA A 57 -0.30 3.61 6.17
CA ALA A 57 -1.22 4.60 6.74
C ALA A 57 -0.55 5.98 6.84
N ALA A 58 -0.49 6.70 5.72
CA ALA A 58 0.19 8.00 5.59
C ALA A 58 -0.68 9.03 4.82
N PRO A 59 -1.47 9.88 5.50
CA PRO A 59 -2.24 10.94 4.84
C PRO A 59 -1.37 11.93 4.04
N GLU A 60 -0.13 12.17 4.46
CA GLU A 60 0.87 13.00 3.80
C GLU A 60 1.32 12.45 2.43
N VAL A 61 1.24 11.13 2.23
CA VAL A 61 1.59 10.44 0.98
C VAL A 61 0.38 10.33 0.03
N ALA A 62 -0.83 10.73 0.47
CA ALA A 62 -2.06 10.54 -0.29
C ALA A 62 -2.04 11.11 -1.73
N ARG A 63 -1.16 12.08 -1.99
CA ARG A 63 -0.99 12.76 -3.29
C ARG A 63 0.20 12.28 -4.10
N ALA A 64 1.02 11.37 -3.59
CA ALA A 64 2.16 10.84 -4.32
C ALA A 64 1.68 10.16 -5.62
N GLU A 65 2.42 10.39 -6.70
CA GLU A 65 2.13 9.82 -8.01
C GLU A 65 2.42 8.31 -8.04
N GLY A 66 1.78 7.59 -8.95
CA GLY A 66 1.96 6.13 -9.10
C GLY A 66 1.25 5.28 -8.03
N ASN A 67 0.78 5.89 -6.95
CA ASN A 67 0.14 5.18 -5.84
C ASN A 67 -1.38 5.03 -5.99
N THR A 68 -1.91 4.02 -5.31
CA THR A 68 -3.35 3.89 -5.06
C THR A 68 -3.62 4.31 -3.62
N THR A 69 -4.38 5.38 -3.46
CA THR A 69 -4.71 5.96 -2.17
C THR A 69 -6.16 5.64 -1.82
N TYR A 70 -6.38 5.03 -0.67
CA TYR A 70 -7.71 4.87 -0.09
C TYR A 70 -7.89 5.86 1.06
N ARG A 71 -8.96 6.64 1.00
CA ARG A 71 -9.39 7.52 2.09
C ARG A 71 -10.55 6.87 2.82
N LEU A 72 -10.38 6.73 4.12
CA LEU A 72 -11.39 6.17 5.04
C LEU A 72 -11.95 7.32 5.88
N VAL A 73 -13.28 7.45 5.91
CA VAL A 73 -13.97 8.45 6.73
C VAL A 73 -14.98 7.72 7.60
N ARG A 74 -14.78 7.80 8.92
CA ARG A 74 -15.76 7.32 9.89
C ARG A 74 -17.02 8.19 9.83
N ARG A 75 -18.18 7.54 9.85
CA ARG A 75 -19.50 8.16 9.93
C ARG A 75 -20.32 7.40 10.96
N THR A 76 -21.14 8.11 11.73
CA THR A 76 -22.16 7.50 12.57
C THR A 76 -23.52 7.70 11.89
N THR A 77 -24.29 6.63 11.73
CA THR A 77 -25.63 6.67 11.13
C THR A 77 -26.65 7.28 12.09
N PRO A 78 -27.84 7.70 11.61
CA PRO A 78 -28.89 8.24 12.48
C PRO A 78 -29.35 7.26 13.57
N ASP A 79 -29.25 5.95 13.33
CA ASP A 79 -29.54 4.87 14.28
C ASP A 79 -28.33 4.50 15.19
N GLY A 80 -27.25 5.28 15.15
CA GLY A 80 -26.10 5.15 16.05
C GLY A 80 -25.09 4.07 15.67
N ARG A 81 -25.13 3.55 14.43
CA ARG A 81 -24.16 2.56 13.94
C ARG A 81 -22.94 3.24 13.36
N GLU A 82 -21.78 2.62 13.56
CA GLU A 82 -20.52 3.06 12.97
C GLU A 82 -20.39 2.52 11.54
N GLU A 83 -20.15 3.41 10.59
CA GLU A 83 -19.87 3.12 9.19
C GLU A 83 -18.54 3.75 8.79
N VAL A 84 -17.85 3.15 7.82
CA VAL A 84 -16.66 3.74 7.19
C VAL A 84 -16.94 3.92 5.71
N LEU A 85 -16.98 5.17 5.26
CA LEU A 85 -16.97 5.46 3.83
C LEU A 85 -15.55 5.32 3.30
N VAL A 86 -15.38 4.46 2.31
CA VAL A 86 -14.10 4.21 1.64
C VAL A 86 -14.16 4.78 0.23
N SER A 87 -13.22 5.67 -0.10
CA SER A 87 -13.04 6.18 -1.46
C SER A 87 -11.61 5.91 -1.93
N GLY A 88 -11.46 5.37 -3.14
CA GLY A 88 -10.16 5.07 -3.75
C GLY A 88 -9.82 6.04 -4.88
N ARG A 89 -8.56 6.45 -4.97
CA ARG A 89 -7.99 7.17 -6.10
C ARG A 89 -6.71 6.48 -6.54
N ARG A 90 -6.53 6.32 -7.85
CA ARG A 90 -5.26 5.89 -8.43
C ARG A 90 -4.72 7.01 -9.32
N THR A 91 -3.57 7.55 -8.97
CA THR A 91 -2.88 8.53 -9.80
C THR A 91 -1.98 7.75 -10.75
N ARG A 92 -2.23 7.82 -12.06
CA ARG A 92 -1.31 7.23 -13.05
C ARG A 92 -0.03 8.09 -13.06
N ALA A 93 1.13 7.46 -12.97
CA ALA A 93 2.37 8.12 -13.36
C ALA A 93 2.30 8.38 -14.88
N GLU A 94 2.72 9.56 -15.33
CA GLU A 94 2.96 9.78 -16.76
C GLU A 94 4.04 8.80 -17.24
N ALA A 95 3.81 8.23 -18.42
CA ALA A 95 4.58 7.12 -18.98
C ALA A 95 5.94 7.54 -19.53
#